data_AF-A0AAE0ZQ95-F1
#
_entry.id   AF-A0AAE0ZQ95-F1
#
_cell.length_a   1.000
_cell.length_b   1.000
_cell.length_c   1.000
_cell.angle_alpha   90.00
_cell.angle_beta   90.00
_cell.angle_gamma   90.00
#
_symmetry.space_group_name_H-M   'P 1'
#
loop_
_entity.id
_entity.type
_entity.pdbx_description
1 polymer ?
#
loop_
_entity_poly.entity_id
_entity_poly.type
_entity_poly.pdbx_seq_one_letter_code
_entity_poly.pdbx_strand_id
1 'polypeptide(L)'
;MSVQPRQAVFCTDLQFCPMCGSVLPAPTLGSDKVPCSRCPFHRNVQEYHDVVEEFEIHFNTPKSKKEKKWRKENADDMLRNIKSEDKEEFQGPTVERQCPRCPSDTMYYTTRQTRSADEGQTVFYTCVKCRFQDIEYS
;
A
#
# COMPACT_ATOMS: atom_id res chain seq x y z
N MET A 1 -44.24 -20.35 4.52
CA MET A 1 -42.82 -20.76 4.38
C MET A 1 -42.02 -19.96 5.39
N SER A 2 -41.67 -20.56 6.52
CA SER A 2 -40.95 -19.92 7.62
C SER A 2 -39.48 -19.76 7.26
N VAL A 3 -39.03 -18.53 7.06
CA VAL A 3 -37.60 -18.21 6.85
C VAL A 3 -36.89 -18.43 8.18
N GLN A 4 -36.07 -19.47 8.27
CA GLN A 4 -35.22 -19.70 9.43
C GLN A 4 -34.23 -18.53 9.59
N PRO A 5 -33.99 -18.03 10.81
CA PRO A 5 -33.00 -16.98 11.03
C PRO A 5 -31.63 -17.51 10.64
N ARG A 6 -30.98 -16.86 9.66
CA ARG A 6 -29.62 -17.20 9.25
C ARG A 6 -28.69 -16.96 10.44
N GLN A 7 -27.94 -17.98 10.83
CA GLN A 7 -26.95 -17.89 11.90
C GLN A 7 -25.78 -16.99 11.46
N ALA A 8 -25.20 -16.25 12.42
CA ALA A 8 -24.01 -15.44 12.18
C ALA A 8 -22.90 -16.30 11.53
N VAL A 9 -22.38 -15.82 10.40
CA VAL A 9 -21.35 -16.53 9.62
C VAL A 9 -19.96 -16.04 10.01
N PHE A 10 -19.87 -14.80 10.48
CA PHE A 10 -18.63 -14.14 10.87
C PHE A 10 -18.63 -13.82 12.37
N CYS A 11 -17.50 -14.02 13.03
CA CYS A 11 -17.22 -13.43 14.33
C CYS A 11 -16.63 -12.04 14.07
N THR A 12 -17.38 -10.98 14.37
CA THR A 12 -17.00 -9.60 14.00
C THR A 12 -17.19 -8.63 15.15
N ASP A 13 -16.40 -7.55 15.12
CA ASP A 13 -16.61 -6.40 15.99
C ASP A 13 -17.96 -5.72 15.70
N LEU A 14 -18.39 -4.85 16.63
CA LEU A 14 -19.70 -4.19 16.57
C LEU A 14 -19.87 -3.31 15.33
N GLN A 15 -18.78 -2.84 14.75
CA GLN A 15 -18.76 -2.01 13.56
C GLN A 15 -19.04 -2.80 12.26
N PHE A 16 -19.11 -4.13 12.31
CA PHE A 16 -19.29 -4.98 11.13
C PHE A 16 -20.55 -5.85 11.24
N CYS A 17 -21.08 -6.24 10.09
CA CYS A 17 -22.23 -7.11 9.98
C CYS A 17 -21.81 -8.58 10.13
N PRO A 18 -22.34 -9.34 11.11
CA PRO A 18 -21.99 -10.74 11.32
C PRO A 18 -22.54 -11.69 10.23
N MET A 19 -23.43 -11.18 9.37
CA MET A 19 -24.05 -11.96 8.28
C MET A 19 -23.29 -11.87 6.95
N CYS A 20 -22.70 -10.71 6.64
CA CYS A 20 -22.07 -10.47 5.34
C CYS A 20 -20.72 -9.74 5.40
N GLY A 21 -20.20 -9.44 6.60
CA GLY A 21 -18.89 -8.81 6.80
C GLY A 21 -18.81 -7.33 6.39
N SER A 22 -19.91 -6.71 5.97
CA SER A 22 -19.92 -5.29 5.59
C SER A 22 -19.83 -4.38 6.80
N VAL A 23 -19.17 -3.22 6.66
CA VAL A 23 -19.15 -2.15 7.68
C VAL A 23 -20.57 -1.63 7.87
N LEU A 24 -21.01 -1.56 9.13
CA LEU A 24 -22.29 -0.97 9.52
C LEU A 24 -22.17 0.56 9.56
N PRO A 25 -23.23 1.30 9.19
CA PRO A 25 -23.23 2.75 9.30
C PRO A 25 -23.20 3.20 10.76
N ALA A 26 -22.83 4.46 10.99
CA ALA A 26 -22.94 5.05 12.32
C ALA A 26 -24.40 5.05 12.80
N PRO A 27 -24.66 4.86 14.11
CA PRO A 27 -25.99 5.01 14.69
C PRO A 27 -26.61 6.36 14.33
N THR A 28 -27.84 6.35 13.83
CA THR A 28 -28.59 7.57 13.50
C THR A 28 -29.37 8.05 14.73
N LEU A 29 -29.34 9.35 15.00
CA LEU A 29 -30.08 9.95 16.11
C LEU A 29 -31.59 9.68 15.95
N GLY A 30 -32.20 9.04 16.96
CA GLY A 30 -33.63 8.70 16.97
C GLY A 30 -34.00 7.33 16.39
N SER A 31 -33.02 6.51 15.98
CA SER A 31 -33.23 5.11 15.60
C SER A 31 -32.60 4.16 16.61
N ASP A 32 -33.32 3.13 17.03
CA ASP A 32 -32.79 2.04 17.88
C ASP A 32 -32.06 0.95 17.09
N LYS A 33 -31.99 1.10 15.75
CA LYS A 33 -31.43 0.09 14.85
C LYS A 33 -30.40 0.69 13.90
N VAL A 34 -29.33 -0.07 13.70
CA VAL A 34 -28.27 0.18 12.70
C VAL A 34 -28.43 -0.84 11.57
N PRO A 35 -28.98 -0.44 10.40
CA PRO A 35 -29.23 -1.37 9.29
C PRO A 35 -27.96 -1.68 8.51
N CYS A 36 -27.79 -2.93 8.06
CA CYS A 36 -26.75 -3.30 7.11
C CYS A 36 -27.12 -2.86 5.68
N SER A 37 -26.17 -2.33 4.92
CA SER A 37 -26.37 -1.89 3.54
C SER A 37 -26.40 -3.01 2.50
N ARG A 38 -26.04 -4.25 2.87
CA ARG A 38 -25.87 -5.39 1.95
C ARG A 38 -26.77 -6.58 2.22
N CYS A 39 -27.36 -6.69 3.41
CA CYS A 39 -28.24 -7.79 3.77
C CYS A 39 -29.32 -7.35 4.76
N PRO A 40 -30.35 -8.17 5.04
CA PRO A 40 -31.45 -7.80 5.93
C PRO A 40 -31.10 -7.65 7.42
N PHE A 41 -29.82 -7.82 7.80
CA PHE A 41 -29.39 -7.71 9.19
C PHE A 41 -29.49 -6.26 9.69
N HIS A 42 -29.87 -6.12 10.96
CA HIS A 42 -29.82 -4.87 11.69
C HIS A 42 -29.22 -5.12 13.09
N ARG A 43 -28.33 -4.24 13.54
CA ARG A 43 -27.78 -4.27 14.90
C ARG A 43 -28.59 -3.34 15.79
N ASN A 44 -28.69 -3.67 17.07
CA ASN A 44 -29.37 -2.82 18.03
C ASN A 44 -28.40 -1.76 18.57
N VAL A 45 -28.84 -0.50 18.69
CA VAL A 45 -27.96 0.62 19.11
C VAL A 45 -27.53 0.48 20.58
N GLN A 46 -28.32 -0.19 21.41
CA GLN A 46 -27.97 -0.42 22.82
C GLN A 46 -26.75 -1.34 22.98
N GLU A 47 -26.39 -2.14 21.97
CA GLU A 47 -25.14 -2.93 21.97
C GLU A 47 -23.87 -2.06 22.04
N TYR A 48 -23.96 -0.76 21.72
CA TYR A 48 -22.83 0.17 21.76
C TYR A 48 -22.66 0.88 23.12
N HIS A 49 -23.62 0.75 24.05
CA HIS A 49 -23.70 1.63 25.23
C HIS A 49 -22.51 1.50 26.20
N ASP A 50 -21.91 0.32 26.30
CA ASP A 50 -20.83 0.03 27.26
C ASP A 50 -19.49 -0.30 26.58
N VAL A 51 -19.33 0.15 25.33
CA VAL A 51 -18.15 -0.15 24.52
C VAL A 51 -17.18 1.00 24.62
N VAL A 52 -16.03 0.74 25.23
CA VAL A 52 -14.91 1.68 25.29
C VAL A 52 -13.90 1.30 24.21
N GLU A 53 -13.73 2.16 23.21
CA GLU A 53 -12.67 2.02 22.21
C GLU A 53 -11.50 2.94 22.57
N GLU A 54 -10.34 2.36 22.86
CA GLU A 54 -9.09 3.09 23.02
C GLU A 54 -8.34 3.13 21.69
N PHE A 55 -7.91 4.31 21.26
CA PHE A 55 -7.14 4.47 20.02
C PHE A 55 -5.91 5.34 20.24
N GLU A 56 -4.80 4.93 19.62
CA GLU A 56 -3.55 5.70 19.59
C GLU A 56 -3.32 6.21 18.16
N ILE A 57 -3.22 7.54 18.00
CA ILE A 57 -2.95 8.15 16.70
C ILE A 57 -1.48 8.54 16.61
N HIS A 58 -0.74 7.84 15.75
CA HIS A 58 0.65 8.20 15.43
C HIS A 58 0.68 9.22 14.29
N PHE A 59 0.91 10.47 14.63
CA PHE A 59 1.17 11.49 13.62
C PHE A 59 2.59 11.34 13.09
N ASN A 60 2.70 11.23 11.77
CA ASN A 60 3.99 11.28 11.10
C ASN A 60 4.52 12.72 11.23
N THR A 61 5.46 12.96 12.15
CA THR A 61 6.04 14.28 12.32
C THR A 61 6.80 14.66 11.05
N PRO A 62 6.57 15.85 10.48
CA PRO A 62 7.38 16.32 9.36
C PRO A 62 8.82 16.46 9.85
N LYS A 63 9.67 15.51 9.44
CA LYS A 63 11.09 15.46 9.83
C LYS A 63 11.74 16.81 9.60
N SER A 64 12.41 17.31 10.64
CA SER A 64 13.14 18.58 10.59
C SER A 64 14.14 18.59 9.41
N LYS A 65 14.50 19.77 8.89
CA LYS A 65 15.53 19.90 7.85
C LYS A 65 16.85 19.18 8.25
N LYS A 66 17.15 19.13 9.54
CA LYS A 66 18.34 18.49 10.12
C LYS A 66 18.26 16.95 10.06
N GLU A 67 17.09 16.38 10.28
CA GLU A 67 16.86 14.93 10.23
C GLU A 67 16.74 14.40 8.78
N LYS A 68 16.20 15.22 7.86
CA LYS A 68 16.30 14.95 6.41
C LYS A 68 17.76 14.93 5.94
N LYS A 69 18.60 15.82 6.46
CA LYS A 69 20.05 15.85 6.18
C LYS A 69 20.75 14.61 6.72
N TRP A 70 20.51 14.24 7.98
CA TRP A 70 21.09 13.04 8.59
C TRP A 70 20.67 11.74 7.87
N ARG A 71 19.39 11.58 7.50
CA ARG A 71 18.94 10.43 6.70
C ARG A 71 19.53 10.42 5.29
N LYS A 72 19.70 11.58 4.66
CA LYS A 72 20.36 11.68 3.35
C LYS A 72 21.83 11.28 3.45
N GLU A 73 22.53 11.72 4.49
CA GLU A 73 23.94 11.40 4.73
C GLU A 73 24.15 9.92 5.10
N ASN A 74 23.27 9.33 5.93
CA ASN A 74 23.35 7.91 6.32
C ASN A 74 22.81 6.95 5.26
N ALA A 75 21.83 7.35 4.44
CA ALA A 75 21.41 6.56 3.28
C ALA A 75 22.51 6.52 2.21
N ASP A 76 23.28 7.61 2.05
CA ASP A 76 24.44 7.67 1.15
C ASP A 76 25.60 6.81 1.68
N ASP A 77 25.78 6.72 3.01
CA ASP A 77 26.80 5.86 3.66
C ASP A 77 26.46 4.36 3.55
N MET A 78 25.20 3.98 3.78
CA MET A 78 24.76 2.60 3.57
C MET A 78 24.83 2.18 2.09
N LEU A 79 24.62 3.11 1.16
CA LEU A 79 24.81 2.90 -0.28
C LEU A 79 26.29 2.87 -0.70
N ARG A 80 27.19 3.57 0.02
CA ARG A 80 28.64 3.52 -0.20
C ARG A 80 29.25 2.22 0.31
N ASN A 81 28.81 1.70 1.45
CA ASN A 81 29.32 0.44 2.01
C ASN A 81 28.87 -0.81 1.23
N ILE A 82 27.86 -0.69 0.35
CA ILE A 82 27.50 -1.74 -0.62
C ILE A 82 28.40 -1.69 -1.87
N LYS A 83 29.02 -0.53 -2.17
CA LYS A 83 29.87 -0.33 -3.36
C LYS A 83 31.34 -0.73 -3.17
N SER A 84 31.75 -1.12 -1.97
CA SER A 84 33.15 -1.45 -1.64
C SER A 84 33.50 -2.94 -1.75
N GLU A 85 32.58 -3.79 -2.21
CA GLU A 85 32.93 -5.14 -2.62
C GLU A 85 32.73 -5.24 -4.13
N ASP A 86 33.81 -5.57 -4.84
CA ASP A 86 33.86 -5.97 -6.25
C ASP A 86 32.96 -7.21 -6.51
N LYS A 87 31.65 -7.01 -6.43
CA LYS A 87 30.66 -7.89 -7.01
C LYS A 87 30.23 -7.22 -8.29
N GLU A 88 30.38 -7.91 -9.41
CA GLU A 88 29.59 -7.65 -10.60
C GLU A 88 28.12 -7.67 -10.17
N GLU A 89 27.58 -6.52 -9.74
CA GLU A 89 26.15 -6.34 -9.52
C GLU A 89 25.51 -6.72 -10.85
N PHE A 90 24.84 -7.86 -10.86
CA PHE A 90 24.04 -8.30 -11.99
C PHE A 90 23.02 -7.19 -12.27
N GLN A 91 23.33 -6.33 -13.24
CA GLN A 91 22.57 -5.11 -13.52
C GLN A 91 21.25 -5.40 -14.27
N GLY A 92 20.92 -6.68 -14.45
CA GLY A 92 19.76 -7.15 -15.19
C GLY A 92 20.09 -7.50 -16.64
N PRO A 93 19.11 -8.00 -17.40
CA PRO A 93 19.24 -8.18 -18.84
C PRO A 93 19.41 -6.84 -19.56
N THR A 94 20.12 -6.84 -20.69
CA THR A 94 20.34 -5.67 -21.55
C THR A 94 19.33 -5.61 -22.70
N VAL A 95 19.11 -4.40 -23.22
CA VAL A 95 18.26 -4.10 -24.37
C VAL A 95 18.91 -2.99 -25.21
N GLU A 96 18.68 -3.03 -26.53
CA GLU A 96 19.05 -1.98 -27.48
C GLU A 96 18.07 -0.80 -27.35
N ARG A 97 18.48 0.25 -26.63
CA ARG A 97 17.74 1.49 -26.43
C ARG A 97 18.73 2.65 -26.27
N GLN A 98 18.53 3.71 -27.04
CA GLN A 98 19.39 4.89 -27.00
C GLN A 98 19.18 5.69 -25.70
N CYS A 99 20.27 5.95 -24.98
CA CYS A 99 20.24 6.81 -23.81
C CYS A 99 20.06 8.29 -24.21
N PRO A 100 19.10 9.03 -23.63
CA PRO A 100 18.91 10.44 -23.95
C PRO A 100 20.00 11.36 -23.38
N ARG A 101 20.91 10.85 -22.52
CA ARG A 101 21.98 11.64 -21.88
C ARG A 101 23.39 11.35 -22.40
N CYS A 102 23.60 10.28 -23.16
CA CYS A 102 24.94 9.90 -23.63
C CYS A 102 24.84 9.05 -24.91
N PRO A 103 25.93 8.87 -25.67
CA PRO A 103 25.91 8.10 -26.93
C PRO A 103 25.94 6.58 -26.69
N SER A 104 25.21 6.09 -25.69
CA SER A 104 25.04 4.65 -25.45
C SER A 104 23.74 4.20 -26.09
N ASP A 105 23.80 3.08 -26.81
CA ASP A 105 22.68 2.39 -27.45
C ASP A 105 22.18 1.19 -26.64
N THR A 106 22.86 0.86 -25.54
CA THR A 106 22.51 -0.26 -24.66
C THR A 106 22.08 0.25 -23.29
N MET A 107 21.00 -0.33 -22.75
CA MET A 107 20.51 -0.11 -21.38
C MET A 107 20.18 -1.45 -20.73
N TYR A 108 20.32 -1.57 -19.41
CA TYR A 108 19.73 -2.66 -18.64
C TYR A 108 18.24 -2.40 -18.41
N TYR A 109 17.41 -3.43 -18.28
CA TYR A 109 16.02 -3.27 -17.87
C TYR A 109 15.66 -4.13 -16.66
N THR A 110 14.73 -3.61 -15.85
CA THR A 110 14.08 -4.34 -14.78
C THR A 110 12.60 -3.99 -14.74
N THR A 111 11.75 -4.91 -14.32
CA THR A 111 10.31 -4.75 -14.30
C THR A 111 9.80 -4.81 -12.86
N ARG A 112 8.93 -3.88 -12.48
CA ARG A 112 8.28 -3.89 -11.18
C ARG A 112 6.82 -3.51 -11.31
N GLN A 113 5.97 -4.25 -10.61
CA GLN A 113 4.58 -3.87 -10.44
C GLN A 113 4.55 -2.65 -9.49
N THR A 114 4.03 -1.51 -9.97
CA THR A 114 3.88 -0.29 -9.16
C THR A 114 2.42 0.18 -8.98
N ARG A 115 1.43 -0.56 -9.51
CA ARG A 115 0.02 -0.18 -9.59
C ARG A 115 -0.90 -1.33 -9.15
N SER A 116 -2.14 -1.41 -9.64
CA SER A 116 -3.04 -2.52 -9.33
C SER A 116 -2.73 -3.75 -10.21
N ALA A 117 -3.24 -4.93 -9.83
CA ALA A 117 -2.96 -6.19 -10.54
C ALA A 117 -3.58 -6.27 -11.96
N ASP A 118 -4.52 -5.38 -12.27
CA ASP A 118 -5.14 -5.21 -13.58
C ASP A 118 -4.29 -4.36 -14.54
N GLU A 119 -3.25 -3.67 -14.06
CA GLU A 119 -2.37 -2.83 -14.87
C GLU A 119 -1.05 -3.56 -15.23
N GLY A 120 -0.44 -3.14 -16.34
CA GLY A 120 0.84 -3.66 -16.79
C GLY A 120 1.99 -3.37 -15.82
N GLN A 121 3.11 -4.10 -15.97
CA GLN A 121 4.31 -3.84 -15.17
C GLN A 121 5.01 -2.56 -15.63
N THR A 122 5.59 -1.82 -14.69
CA THR A 122 6.44 -0.67 -15.02
C THR A 122 7.85 -1.16 -15.35
N VAL A 123 8.41 -0.69 -16.47
CA VAL A 123 9.76 -1.04 -16.92
C VAL A 123 10.72 0.10 -16.58
N PHE A 124 11.84 -0.24 -15.94
CA PHE A 124 12.90 0.68 -15.56
C PHE A 124 14.13 0.37 -16.40
N TYR A 125 14.58 1.34 -17.20
CA TYR A 125 15.77 1.21 -18.02
C TYR A 125 16.94 1.95 -17.37
N THR A 126 18.10 1.33 -17.23
CA THR A 126 19.32 1.95 -16.69
C THR A 126 20.44 1.92 -17.72
N CYS A 127 20.95 3.09 -18.10
CA CYS A 127 22.03 3.19 -19.07
C CYS A 127 23.31 2.53 -18.57
N VAL A 128 23.91 1.66 -19.39
CA VAL A 128 25.12 0.91 -19.04
C VAL A 128 26.34 1.82 -18.81
N LYS A 129 26.38 3.00 -19.47
CA LYS A 129 27.50 3.95 -19.36
C LYS A 129 27.30 5.01 -18.28
N CYS A 130 26.23 5.82 -18.38
CA CYS A 130 26.02 6.99 -17.52
C CYS A 130 25.06 6.76 -16.35
N ARG A 131 24.54 5.53 -16.18
CA ARG A 131 23.59 5.14 -15.13
C ARG A 131 22.34 6.02 -15.07
N PHE A 132 21.96 6.66 -16.18
CA PHE A 132 20.65 7.31 -16.30
C PHE A 132 19.54 6.29 -16.23
N GLN A 133 18.50 6.59 -15.44
CA GLN A 133 17.32 5.77 -15.35
C GLN A 133 16.16 6.43 -16.08
N ASP A 134 15.51 5.68 -16.97
CA ASP A 134 14.28 6.04 -17.66
C ASP A 134 13.16 5.08 -17.23
N ILE A 135 11.92 5.56 -17.19
CA ILE A 135 10.77 4.80 -16.67
C ILE A 135 9.66 4.79 -17.72
N GLU A 136 9.23 3.59 -18.10
CA GLU A 136 8.12 3.38 -19.01
C GLU A 136 6.97 2.71 -18.26
N TYR A 137 5.82 3.38 -18.26
CA TYR A 137 4.58 2.83 -17.74
C TYR A 137 3.88 2.07 -18.87
N SER A 138 3.60 0.78 -18.65
CA SER A 138 2.74 -0.01 -19.54
C SER A 138 1.27 0.35 -19.37
#